data_AF-H5TA31-F1
#
_entry.id   AF-H5TA31-F1
#
_cell.length_a   1.000
_cell.length_b   1.000
_cell.length_c   1.000
_cell.angle_alpha   90.00
_cell.angle_beta   90.00
_cell.angle_gamma   90.00
#
_symmetry.space_group_name_H-M   'P 1'
#
loop_
_entity.id
_entity.type
_entity.pdbx_description
1 polymer ?
#
loop_
_entity_poly.entity_id
_entity_poly.type
_entity_poly.pdbx_seq_one_letter_code
_entity_poly.pdbx_strand_id
1 'polypeptide(L)'
;MALIKAKSPKWLIDHVVSYDSLLLVYDAQDIRYDIVLRFLLSTLAELKEPEKKKSHAKKTEKEIGHVHQIDVCYELNNKSQPSDMSAVEEYTNLTSRDIVSLHQSIQYQVFAIGFMPNFAYLGELSPLLRMPRLAHPRLAVPAGAVAIAGQQTAVYPSISPGGWHIIGYTAFSFSDDATVAMGPEDKVIFKAIDQHEYDRQLKQAEK
;
A
#
# COMPACT_ATOMS: atom_id res chain seq x y z
N MET A 1 5.33 5.06 -15.98
CA MET A 1 5.26 6.25 -15.10
C MET A 1 6.40 7.23 -15.42
N ALA A 2 7.66 6.83 -15.26
CA ALA A 2 8.85 7.67 -15.47
C ALA A 2 8.83 8.53 -16.75
N LEU A 3 8.40 7.97 -17.89
CA LEU A 3 8.35 8.70 -19.17
C LEU A 3 7.30 9.82 -19.24
N ILE A 4 6.12 9.64 -18.64
CA ILE A 4 5.09 10.71 -18.61
C ILE A 4 5.54 11.84 -17.70
N LYS A 5 6.12 11.51 -16.53
CA LYS A 5 6.75 12.48 -15.62
C LYS A 5 7.89 13.22 -16.31
N ALA A 6 8.79 12.50 -16.98
CA ALA A 6 9.92 13.09 -17.70
C ALA A 6 9.49 14.04 -18.82
N LYS A 7 8.37 13.75 -19.49
CA LYS A 7 7.81 14.62 -20.55
C LYS A 7 7.06 15.83 -19.99
N SER A 8 6.68 15.83 -18.71
CA SER A 8 6.06 16.97 -17.98
C SER A 8 5.05 17.77 -18.83
N PRO A 9 3.99 17.12 -19.36
CA PRO A 9 3.00 17.81 -20.18
C PRO A 9 2.27 18.90 -19.38
N LYS A 10 2.26 20.13 -19.88
CA LYS A 10 1.66 21.30 -19.19
C LYS A 10 0.16 21.19 -18.90
N TRP A 11 -0.54 20.35 -19.66
CA TRP A 11 -1.98 20.14 -19.52
C TRP A 11 -2.35 19.11 -18.44
N LEU A 12 -1.36 18.37 -17.91
CA LEU A 12 -1.61 17.35 -16.91
C LEU A 12 -1.77 18.00 -15.55
N ILE A 13 -2.98 17.87 -14.98
CA ILE A 13 -3.30 18.37 -13.64
C ILE A 13 -2.83 17.39 -12.59
N ASP A 14 -3.15 16.10 -12.75
CA ASP A 14 -2.79 15.05 -11.81
C ASP A 14 -2.70 13.68 -12.49
N HIS A 15 -2.04 12.73 -11.83
CA HIS A 15 -1.98 11.34 -12.27
C HIS A 15 -1.93 10.38 -11.07
N VAL A 16 -2.67 9.28 -11.17
CA VAL A 16 -2.69 8.23 -10.14
C VAL A 16 -2.31 6.91 -10.77
N VAL A 17 -1.27 6.28 -10.23
CA VAL A 17 -0.81 4.94 -10.65
C VAL A 17 -1.41 3.90 -9.72
N SER A 18 -1.89 2.80 -10.28
CA SER A 18 -2.37 1.66 -9.50
C SER A 18 -2.24 0.37 -10.29
N TYR A 19 -1.53 -0.63 -9.76
CA TYR A 19 -1.32 -1.94 -10.41
C TYR A 19 -0.88 -1.81 -11.89
N ASP A 20 -1.80 -2.09 -12.82
CA ASP A 20 -1.64 -2.06 -14.27
C ASP A 20 -2.37 -0.87 -14.94
N SER A 21 -2.86 0.07 -14.14
CA SER A 21 -3.66 1.21 -14.55
C SER A 21 -3.00 2.54 -14.22
N LEU A 22 -3.33 3.55 -15.03
CA LEU A 22 -2.91 4.93 -14.87
C LEU A 22 -4.10 5.84 -15.13
N LEU A 23 -4.52 6.57 -14.11
CA LEU A 23 -5.46 7.68 -14.25
C LEU A 23 -4.69 8.95 -14.59
N LEU A 24 -5.15 9.69 -15.60
CA LEU A 24 -4.68 11.03 -15.91
C LEU A 24 -5.84 12.02 -15.76
N VAL A 25 -5.59 13.11 -15.04
CA VAL A 25 -6.54 14.20 -14.82
C VAL A 25 -6.06 15.42 -15.60
N TYR A 26 -6.93 16.00 -16.41
CA TYR A 26 -6.65 17.18 -17.21
C TYR A 26 -7.96 17.97 -17.45
N ASP A 27 -7.84 19.27 -17.78
CA ASP A 27 -9.01 20.08 -18.14
C ASP A 27 -9.33 19.91 -19.63
N ALA A 28 -10.55 19.45 -19.93
CA ALA A 28 -11.03 19.27 -21.30
C ALA A 28 -11.23 20.59 -22.07
N GLN A 29 -11.29 21.73 -21.36
CA GLN A 29 -11.32 23.07 -21.97
C GLN A 29 -9.93 23.50 -22.44
N ASP A 30 -8.87 23.09 -21.73
CA ASP A 30 -7.48 23.43 -22.06
C ASP A 30 -6.89 22.49 -23.11
N ILE A 31 -7.30 21.21 -23.12
CA ILE A 31 -6.81 20.23 -24.08
C ILE A 31 -7.89 19.25 -24.53
N ARG A 32 -7.89 18.97 -25.84
CA ARG A 32 -8.78 17.96 -26.43
C ARG A 32 -8.28 16.54 -26.14
N TYR A 33 -9.24 15.64 -25.94
CA TYR A 33 -8.99 14.21 -25.73
C TYR A 33 -8.09 13.57 -26.79
N ASP A 34 -8.25 13.91 -28.08
CA ASP A 34 -7.47 13.31 -29.16
C ASP A 34 -5.97 13.67 -29.08
N ILE A 35 -5.64 14.85 -28.55
CA ILE A 35 -4.26 15.27 -28.34
C ILE A 35 -3.63 14.49 -27.19
N VAL A 36 -4.37 14.33 -26.08
CA VAL A 36 -3.95 13.50 -24.93
C VAL A 36 -3.74 12.05 -25.38
N LEU A 37 -4.66 11.50 -26.17
CA LEU A 37 -4.54 10.13 -26.69
C LEU A 37 -3.33 9.97 -27.62
N ARG A 38 -3.08 10.91 -28.53
CA ARG A 38 -1.88 10.90 -29.39
C ARG A 38 -0.59 10.97 -28.57
N PHE A 39 -0.57 11.82 -27.54
CA PHE A 39 0.56 11.89 -26.61
C PHE A 39 0.80 10.54 -25.93
N LEU A 40 -0.25 9.90 -25.41
CA LEU A 40 -0.16 8.59 -24.78
C LEU A 40 0.35 7.51 -25.75
N LEU A 41 -0.22 7.44 -26.96
CA LEU A 41 0.19 6.48 -27.98
C LEU A 41 1.65 6.67 -28.40
N SER A 42 2.10 7.91 -28.56
CA SER A 42 3.51 8.20 -28.87
C SER A 42 4.45 7.79 -27.73
N THR A 43 4.06 8.04 -26.49
CA THR A 43 4.83 7.65 -25.30
C THR A 43 4.87 6.12 -25.14
N LEU A 44 3.78 5.42 -25.46
CA LEU A 44 3.74 3.96 -25.47
C LEU A 44 4.57 3.36 -26.61
N ALA A 45 4.66 4.03 -27.77
CA ALA A 45 5.52 3.59 -28.86
C ALA A 45 7.01 3.65 -28.46
N GLU A 46 7.43 4.73 -27.80
CA GLU A 46 8.79 4.87 -27.26
C GLU A 46 9.14 3.80 -26.21
N LEU A 47 8.15 3.35 -25.42
CA LEU A 47 8.33 2.23 -24.48
C LEU A 47 8.55 0.87 -25.16
N LYS A 48 7.98 0.69 -26.36
CA LYS A 48 8.03 -0.58 -27.10
C LYS A 48 9.27 -0.71 -27.98
N GLU A 49 9.98 0.39 -28.25
CA GLU A 49 11.27 0.32 -28.92
C GLU A 49 12.34 -0.16 -27.91
N PRO A 50 12.92 -1.37 -28.08
CA PRO A 50 13.99 -1.81 -27.20
C PRO A 50 15.17 -0.87 -27.39
N GLU A 51 15.65 -0.29 -26.29
CA GLU A 51 16.71 0.73 -26.26
C GLU A 51 17.89 0.41 -27.21
N LYS A 52 17.86 0.95 -28.43
CA LYS A 52 19.06 1.10 -29.24
C LYS A 52 19.78 2.35 -28.76
N LYS A 53 20.73 2.14 -27.84
CA LYS A 53 21.84 3.02 -27.47
C LYS A 53 21.45 4.37 -26.84
N LYS A 54 21.30 4.37 -25.51
CA LYS A 54 21.96 5.37 -24.66
C LYS A 54 22.74 4.68 -23.54
N SER A 55 23.94 4.25 -23.92
CA SER A 55 25.03 4.02 -22.98
C SER A 55 25.24 5.26 -22.09
N HIS A 56 25.29 5.03 -20.78
CA HIS A 56 25.69 5.97 -19.73
C HIS A 56 24.68 7.06 -19.34
N ALA A 57 23.43 6.66 -19.05
CA ALA A 57 22.75 7.28 -17.92
C ALA A 57 23.20 6.53 -16.66
N LYS A 58 24.06 7.17 -15.85
CA LYS A 58 24.23 6.78 -14.44
C LYS A 58 22.83 6.55 -13.89
N LYS A 59 22.51 5.32 -13.45
CA LYS A 59 21.47 5.15 -12.43
C LYS A 59 21.96 5.99 -11.25
N THR A 60 21.48 7.23 -11.16
CA THR A 60 21.59 8.01 -9.93
C THR A 60 21.00 7.12 -8.84
N GLU A 61 21.71 6.99 -7.72
CA GLU A 61 21.37 6.19 -6.54
C GLU A 61 20.02 6.58 -5.87
N LYS A 62 19.17 7.35 -6.58
CA LYS A 62 17.96 8.03 -6.11
C LYS A 62 16.65 7.28 -6.41
N GLU A 63 16.70 6.11 -7.06
CA GLU A 63 15.53 5.32 -7.45
C GLU A 63 15.59 3.88 -6.90
N ILE A 64 16.04 3.70 -5.66
CA ILE A 64 15.83 2.46 -4.91
C ILE A 64 14.76 2.78 -3.87
N GLY A 65 13.56 2.24 -4.03
CA GLY A 65 12.50 2.40 -3.05
C GLY A 65 12.92 1.93 -1.67
N HIS A 66 12.43 2.61 -0.64
CA HIS A 66 12.79 2.32 0.74
C HIS A 66 12.08 1.04 1.20
N VAL A 67 12.77 0.29 2.08
CA VAL A 67 12.16 -0.84 2.78
C VAL A 67 11.74 -0.37 4.15
N HIS A 68 10.43 -0.33 4.38
CA HIS A 68 9.81 0.05 5.64
C HIS A 68 9.54 -1.21 6.46
N GLN A 69 10.13 -1.31 7.65
CA GLN A 69 9.73 -2.35 8.61
C GLN A 69 8.62 -1.80 9.50
N ILE A 70 7.50 -2.51 9.57
CA ILE A 70 6.36 -2.17 10.42
C ILE A 70 6.20 -3.26 11.47
N ASP A 71 6.37 -2.89 12.73
CA ASP A 71 6.15 -3.79 13.85
C ASP A 71 4.64 -3.93 14.10
N VAL A 72 4.17 -5.17 14.27
CA VAL A 72 2.74 -5.51 14.39
C VAL A 72 2.50 -6.42 15.59
N CYS A 73 1.56 -6.03 16.45
CA CYS A 73 0.99 -6.89 17.47
C CYS A 73 -0.25 -7.60 16.90
N TYR A 74 -0.16 -8.92 16.71
CA TYR A 74 -1.27 -9.74 16.19
C TYR A 74 -2.19 -10.26 17.31
N GLU A 75 -1.68 -10.28 18.54
CA GLU A 75 -2.39 -10.77 19.72
C GLU A 75 -2.60 -9.64 20.72
N LEU A 76 -3.57 -8.77 20.41
CA LEU A 76 -3.95 -7.70 21.31
C LEU A 76 -4.87 -8.19 22.40
N ASN A 77 -4.43 -8.02 23.65
CA ASN A 77 -5.23 -8.40 24.83
C ASN A 77 -6.37 -7.40 25.15
N ASN A 78 -6.52 -6.36 24.32
CA ASN A 78 -7.52 -5.32 24.48
C ASN A 78 -8.84 -5.70 23.80
N LYS A 79 -9.84 -6.09 24.61
CA LYS A 79 -11.19 -6.44 24.13
C LYS A 79 -11.94 -5.29 23.43
N SER A 80 -11.48 -4.05 23.57
CA SER A 80 -12.10 -2.89 22.92
C SER A 80 -11.71 -2.75 21.44
N GLN A 81 -10.66 -3.44 20.98
CA GLN A 81 -10.24 -3.41 19.59
C GLN A 81 -10.73 -4.68 18.85
N PRO A 82 -11.38 -4.54 17.67
CA PRO A 82 -11.84 -5.69 16.90
C PRO A 82 -10.66 -6.48 16.32
N SER A 83 -10.72 -7.81 16.40
CA SER A 83 -9.82 -8.71 15.69
C SER A 83 -10.63 -9.73 14.92
N ASP A 84 -10.23 -9.98 13.67
CA ASP A 84 -10.81 -10.99 12.78
C ASP A 84 -9.95 -12.26 12.72
N MET A 85 -8.91 -12.38 13.55
CA MET A 85 -7.98 -13.51 13.49
C MET A 85 -8.72 -14.85 13.49
N SER A 86 -9.69 -15.06 14.38
CA SER A 86 -10.46 -16.31 14.43
C SER A 86 -11.30 -16.57 13.16
N ALA A 87 -11.83 -15.53 12.52
CA ALA A 87 -12.55 -15.68 11.25
C ALA A 87 -11.59 -16.02 10.10
N VAL A 88 -10.36 -15.50 10.15
CA VAL A 88 -9.30 -15.81 9.18
C VAL A 88 -8.84 -17.26 9.38
N GLU A 89 -8.64 -17.71 10.62
CA GLU A 89 -8.32 -19.10 10.96
C GLU A 89 -9.38 -20.06 10.42
N GLU A 90 -10.66 -19.77 10.68
CA GLU A 90 -11.78 -20.60 10.21
C GLU A 90 -11.84 -20.66 8.68
N TYR A 91 -11.67 -19.53 7.99
CA TYR A 91 -11.73 -19.48 6.54
C TYR A 91 -10.56 -20.19 5.86
N THR A 92 -9.35 -20.00 6.39
CA THR A 92 -8.11 -20.51 5.77
C THR A 92 -7.70 -21.89 6.27
N ASN A 93 -8.31 -22.38 7.36
CA ASN A 93 -7.91 -23.57 8.10
C ASN A 93 -6.43 -23.53 8.54
N LEU A 94 -5.94 -22.33 8.85
CA LEU A 94 -4.60 -22.07 9.38
C LEU A 94 -4.70 -21.67 10.85
N THR A 95 -3.65 -21.91 11.62
CA THR A 95 -3.57 -21.36 12.98
C THR A 95 -3.16 -19.88 12.94
N SER A 96 -3.48 -19.12 13.99
CA SER A 96 -3.01 -17.73 14.18
C SER A 96 -1.49 -17.64 13.99
N ARG A 97 -0.75 -18.64 14.50
CA ARG A 97 0.69 -18.72 14.35
C ARG A 97 1.12 -18.85 12.87
N ASP A 98 0.44 -19.70 12.10
CA ASP A 98 0.73 -19.87 10.68
C ASP A 98 0.37 -18.61 9.88
N ILE A 99 -0.75 -17.98 10.21
CA ILE A 99 -1.18 -16.70 9.62
C ILE A 99 -0.12 -15.62 9.85
N VAL A 100 0.31 -15.44 11.10
CA VAL A 100 1.37 -14.49 11.47
C VAL A 100 2.66 -14.80 10.72
N SER A 101 3.06 -16.08 10.70
CA SER A 101 4.28 -16.52 10.00
C SER A 101 4.23 -16.23 8.50
N LEU A 102 3.11 -16.53 7.84
CA LEU A 102 2.90 -16.22 6.43
C LEU A 102 2.92 -14.72 6.19
N HIS A 103 2.19 -13.95 6.99
CA HIS A 103 2.07 -12.51 6.82
C HIS A 103 3.43 -11.79 6.95
N GLN A 104 4.26 -12.17 7.93
CA GLN A 104 5.58 -11.55 8.14
C GLN A 104 6.68 -12.09 7.20
N SER A 105 6.47 -13.21 6.52
CA SER A 105 7.48 -13.84 5.65
C SER A 105 7.67 -13.15 4.30
N ILE A 106 6.76 -12.24 3.93
CA ILE A 106 6.73 -11.59 2.62
C ILE A 106 7.18 -10.14 2.77
N GLN A 107 8.04 -9.73 1.84
CA GLN A 107 8.34 -8.33 1.59
C GLN A 107 7.34 -7.80 0.55
N TYR A 108 6.34 -7.06 1.01
CA TYR A 108 5.24 -6.58 0.18
C TYR A 108 5.64 -5.35 -0.62
N GLN A 109 5.20 -5.28 -1.88
CA GLN A 109 5.34 -4.09 -2.69
C GLN A 109 4.13 -3.17 -2.50
N VAL A 110 4.37 -1.87 -2.53
CA VAL A 110 3.30 -0.87 -2.62
C VAL A 110 2.70 -0.88 -4.04
N PHE A 111 1.54 -1.53 -4.14
CA PHE A 111 0.46 -1.32 -5.11
C PHE A 111 0.26 0.07 -5.70
N ALA A 112 -0.23 0.87 -4.77
CA ALA A 112 -1.01 2.05 -4.99
C ALA A 112 -1.13 2.71 -3.63
N ILE A 113 -1.21 4.04 -3.65
CA ILE A 113 -1.52 4.85 -2.49
C ILE A 113 -2.84 5.54 -2.80
N GLY A 114 -3.81 5.46 -1.89
CA GLY A 114 -5.13 6.03 -2.12
C GLY A 114 -6.19 5.40 -1.22
N PHE A 115 -7.48 5.69 -1.44
CA PHE A 115 -8.60 5.54 -0.49
C PHE A 115 -8.62 6.59 0.63
N MET A 116 -7.47 6.85 1.25
CA MET A 116 -7.22 8.03 2.08
C MET A 116 -5.72 8.39 2.05
N PRO A 117 -5.31 9.56 2.57
CA PRO A 117 -3.90 9.90 2.67
C PRO A 117 -3.08 8.77 3.30
N ASN A 118 -1.96 8.42 2.66
CA ASN A 118 -1.01 7.39 3.10
C ASN A 118 -1.54 5.95 3.21
N PHE A 119 -2.76 5.64 2.76
CA PHE A 119 -3.23 4.26 2.74
C PHE A 119 -2.60 3.52 1.57
N ALA A 120 -1.69 2.59 1.90
CA ALA A 120 -0.98 1.77 0.93
C ALA A 120 -1.64 0.41 0.76
N TYR A 121 -1.89 0.06 -0.50
CA TYR A 121 -2.28 -1.28 -0.87
C TYR A 121 -1.02 -2.12 -1.06
N LEU A 122 -0.79 -3.08 -0.18
CA LEU A 122 0.39 -3.92 -0.17
C LEU A 122 0.05 -5.30 -0.71
N GLY A 123 0.96 -5.90 -1.49
CA GLY A 123 0.73 -7.24 -2.02
C GLY A 123 2.00 -7.88 -2.59
N GLU A 124 1.91 -9.11 -3.09
CA GLU A 124 0.76 -10.01 -2.94
C GLU A 124 0.87 -10.84 -1.66
N LEU A 125 -0.27 -11.10 -1.01
CA LEU A 125 -0.38 -12.11 0.05
C LEU A 125 -0.09 -13.51 -0.49
N SER A 126 0.41 -14.36 0.40
CA SER A 126 0.45 -15.81 0.19
C SER A 126 -0.92 -16.31 -0.28
N PRO A 127 -1.01 -17.13 -1.34
CA PRO A 127 -2.28 -17.72 -1.79
C PRO A 127 -3.08 -18.40 -0.69
N LEU A 128 -2.40 -18.96 0.32
CA LEU A 128 -3.02 -19.62 1.48
C LEU A 128 -3.75 -18.65 2.42
N LEU A 129 -3.40 -17.37 2.39
CA LEU A 129 -3.97 -16.33 3.25
C LEU A 129 -4.98 -15.44 2.52
N ARG A 130 -5.27 -15.72 1.25
CA ARG A 130 -6.21 -14.93 0.46
C ARG A 130 -7.64 -15.22 0.91
N MET A 131 -8.38 -14.18 1.25
CA MET A 131 -9.78 -14.29 1.67
C MET A 131 -10.59 -13.08 1.19
N PRO A 132 -11.89 -13.21 0.89
CA PRO A 132 -12.70 -12.09 0.44
C PRO A 132 -12.79 -10.98 1.52
N ARG A 133 -13.27 -9.81 1.10
CA ARG A 133 -13.67 -8.76 2.06
C ARG A 133 -14.88 -9.21 2.87
N LEU A 134 -15.07 -8.56 4.02
CA LEU A 134 -16.33 -8.63 4.76
C LEU A 134 -17.51 -8.28 3.86
N ALA A 135 -18.59 -9.06 3.96
CA ALA A 135 -19.83 -8.80 3.23
C ALA A 135 -20.44 -7.43 3.60
N HIS A 136 -20.30 -7.03 4.86
CA HIS A 136 -20.72 -5.73 5.36
C HIS A 136 -19.50 -5.01 5.97
N PRO A 137 -19.06 -3.88 5.39
CA PRO A 137 -17.93 -3.14 5.93
C PRO A 137 -18.25 -2.55 7.30
N ARG A 138 -17.23 -2.45 8.15
CA ARG A 138 -17.31 -1.72 9.42
C ARG A 138 -17.49 -0.23 9.12
N LEU A 139 -18.29 0.43 9.97
CA LEU A 139 -18.42 1.89 9.95
C LEU A 139 -17.12 2.59 10.38
N ALA A 140 -16.37 1.95 11.30
CA ALA A 140 -15.10 2.45 11.79
C ALA A 140 -14.12 1.28 12.00
N VAL A 141 -13.01 1.34 11.28
CA VAL A 141 -11.79 0.58 11.50
C VAL A 141 -10.82 1.50 12.24
N PRO A 142 -10.23 1.08 13.37
CA PRO A 142 -9.32 1.95 14.11
C PRO A 142 -8.04 2.26 13.32
N ALA A 143 -7.44 3.42 13.60
CA ALA A 143 -6.11 3.75 13.12
C ALA A 143 -5.08 2.71 13.62
N GLY A 144 -4.06 2.44 12.81
CA GLY A 144 -3.03 1.44 13.09
C GLY A 144 -3.49 -0.01 12.85
N ALA A 145 -4.76 -0.25 12.48
CA ALA A 145 -5.22 -1.61 12.16
C ALA A 145 -4.48 -2.15 10.94
N VAL A 146 -3.92 -3.35 11.07
CA VAL A 146 -3.31 -4.13 9.99
C VAL A 146 -4.32 -5.15 9.52
N ALA A 147 -4.66 -5.14 8.24
CA ALA A 147 -5.77 -5.90 7.72
C ALA A 147 -5.48 -6.53 6.35
N ILE A 148 -6.22 -7.60 6.03
CA ILE A 148 -6.11 -8.34 4.77
C ILE A 148 -7.44 -8.37 4.00
N ALA A 149 -7.36 -8.38 2.67
CA ALA A 149 -8.49 -8.60 1.78
C ALA A 149 -8.02 -9.02 0.37
N GLY A 150 -8.65 -10.05 -0.17
CA GLY A 150 -8.25 -10.68 -1.43
C GLY A 150 -6.78 -11.10 -1.36
N GLN A 151 -5.98 -10.54 -2.26
CA GLN A 151 -4.53 -10.75 -2.33
C GLN A 151 -3.70 -9.66 -1.64
N GLN A 152 -4.34 -8.79 -0.85
CA GLN A 152 -3.73 -7.56 -0.35
C GLN A 152 -3.72 -7.50 1.17
N THR A 153 -2.72 -6.80 1.69
CA THR A 153 -2.64 -6.36 3.09
C THR A 153 -2.47 -4.84 3.12
N ALA A 154 -2.82 -4.21 4.23
CA ALA A 154 -2.73 -2.77 4.40
C ALA A 154 -2.68 -2.41 5.89
N VAL A 155 -2.19 -1.20 6.17
CA VAL A 155 -2.32 -0.56 7.48
C VAL A 155 -3.26 0.64 7.31
N TYR A 156 -4.25 0.76 8.20
CA TYR A 156 -5.17 1.90 8.24
C TYR A 156 -4.49 3.11 8.90
N PRO A 157 -4.18 4.20 8.17
CA PRO A 157 -3.48 5.36 8.74
C PRO A 157 -4.33 6.17 9.72
N SER A 158 -5.64 6.20 9.52
CA SER A 158 -6.61 6.92 10.35
C SER A 158 -7.92 6.14 10.43
N ILE A 159 -8.82 6.59 11.32
CA ILE A 159 -10.13 5.95 11.49
C ILE A 159 -10.96 6.12 10.22
N SER A 160 -11.47 5.02 9.67
CA SER A 160 -12.30 5.05 8.47
C SER A 160 -13.26 3.88 8.38
N PRO A 161 -14.31 3.93 7.54
CA PRO A 161 -15.04 2.71 7.18
C PRO A 161 -14.10 1.73 6.46
N GLY A 162 -14.38 0.42 6.56
CA GLY A 162 -13.53 -0.59 5.95
C GLY A 162 -14.08 -2.01 6.07
N GLY A 163 -13.91 -2.80 5.01
CA GLY A 163 -14.37 -4.19 4.92
C GLY A 163 -13.25 -5.22 4.92
N TRP A 164 -12.07 -4.88 5.43
CA TRP A 164 -10.91 -5.78 5.47
C TRP A 164 -10.86 -6.51 6.81
N HIS A 165 -10.30 -7.71 6.80
CA HIS A 165 -10.15 -8.54 7.99
C HIS A 165 -8.95 -8.07 8.80
N ILE A 166 -9.19 -7.58 10.02
CA ILE A 166 -8.16 -7.05 10.91
C ILE A 166 -7.41 -8.22 11.56
N ILE A 167 -6.12 -8.32 11.33
CA ILE A 167 -5.27 -9.41 11.84
C ILE A 167 -4.28 -8.94 12.91
N GLY A 168 -4.12 -7.64 13.09
CA GLY A 168 -3.21 -7.08 14.09
C GLY A 168 -3.23 -5.57 14.07
N TYR A 169 -2.34 -4.97 14.84
CA TYR A 169 -2.22 -3.53 14.97
C TYR A 169 -0.77 -3.10 15.07
N THR A 170 -0.49 -1.89 14.62
CA THR A 170 0.82 -1.25 14.74
C THR A 170 0.70 0.10 15.43
N ALA A 171 1.73 0.45 16.19
CA ALA A 171 1.92 1.81 16.71
C ALA A 171 2.56 2.74 15.66
N PHE A 172 2.93 2.19 14.48
CA PHE A 172 3.45 2.96 13.37
C PHE A 172 2.41 3.98 12.91
N SER A 173 2.81 5.25 12.88
CA SER A 173 1.98 6.35 12.39
C SER A 173 2.51 6.82 11.04
N PHE A 174 1.64 6.87 10.04
CA PHE A 174 1.92 7.50 8.75
C PHE A 174 1.69 9.02 8.83
N SER A 175 2.03 9.67 9.95
CA SER A 175 1.74 11.08 10.19
C SER A 175 2.24 11.98 9.05
N ASP A 176 1.64 13.17 8.95
CA ASP A 176 1.76 14.17 7.86
C ASP A 176 3.19 14.64 7.50
N ASP A 177 4.22 14.03 8.07
CA ASP A 177 5.61 14.28 7.72
C ASP A 177 5.91 13.59 6.38
N ALA A 178 6.08 14.40 5.33
CA ALA A 178 6.36 13.96 3.96
C ALA A 178 7.62 13.07 3.81
N THR A 179 8.37 12.88 4.89
CA THR A 179 9.55 12.01 5.01
C THR A 179 9.19 10.52 5.14
N VAL A 180 7.95 10.18 5.49
CA VAL A 180 7.47 8.78 5.66
C VAL A 180 6.44 8.38 4.58
N ALA A 181 6.20 9.26 3.59
CA ALA A 181 5.26 8.98 2.51
C ALA A 181 5.73 7.80 1.66
N MET A 182 4.99 6.68 1.72
CA MET A 182 5.27 5.51 0.90
C MET A 182 4.92 5.78 -0.56
N GLY A 183 5.77 5.33 -1.48
CA GLY A 183 5.53 5.37 -2.91
C GLY A 183 5.40 3.97 -3.54
N PRO A 184 4.92 3.85 -4.79
CA PRO A 184 4.79 2.55 -5.49
C PRO A 184 6.09 1.72 -5.66
N GLU A 185 7.25 2.37 -5.47
CA GLU A 185 8.57 1.72 -5.53
C GLU A 185 9.01 1.17 -4.16
N ASP A 186 8.34 1.58 -3.08
CA ASP A 186 8.67 1.15 -1.72
C ASP A 186 8.17 -0.26 -1.42
N LYS A 187 8.77 -0.84 -0.40
CA LYS A 187 8.43 -2.16 0.11
C LYS A 187 8.18 -2.11 1.60
N VAL A 188 7.29 -2.98 2.08
CA VAL A 188 6.95 -3.12 3.49
C VAL A 188 7.26 -4.53 3.96
N ILE A 189 7.91 -4.66 5.11
CA ILE A 189 8.10 -5.91 5.83
C ILE A 189 7.39 -5.77 7.16
N PHE A 190 6.50 -6.72 7.47
CA PHE A 190 5.88 -6.78 8.80
C PHE A 190 6.73 -7.62 9.74
N LYS A 191 6.81 -7.20 10.99
CA LYS A 191 7.51 -7.96 12.04
C LYS A 191 6.60 -8.12 13.25
N ALA A 192 6.38 -9.36 13.69
CA ALA A 192 5.61 -9.61 14.90
C ALA A 192 6.33 -9.06 16.14
N ILE A 193 5.60 -8.34 16.98
CA ILE A 193 6.00 -7.90 18.31
C ILE A 193 4.94 -8.32 19.34
N ASP A 194 5.31 -8.36 20.61
CA ASP A 194 4.37 -8.63 21.70
C ASP A 194 3.60 -7.36 22.13
N GLN A 195 2.58 -7.57 22.97
CA GLN A 195 1.76 -6.49 23.52
C GLN A 195 2.60 -5.44 24.27
N HIS A 196 3.64 -5.87 25.00
CA HIS A 196 4.42 -4.96 25.83
C HIS A 196 5.26 -4.00 24.99
N GLU A 197 5.87 -4.51 23.91
CA GLU A 197 6.58 -3.67 22.95
C GLU A 197 5.62 -2.76 22.19
N TYR A 198 4.43 -3.24 21.82
CA TYR A 198 3.40 -2.41 21.19
C TYR A 198 2.97 -1.25 22.09
N ASP A 199 2.68 -1.53 23.36
CA ASP A 199 2.30 -0.51 24.35
C ASP A 199 3.41 0.51 24.59
N ARG A 200 4.67 0.06 24.54
CA ARG A 200 5.84 0.94 24.64
C ARG A 200 5.93 1.88 23.45
N GLN A 201 5.81 1.36 22.23
CA GLN A 201 5.86 2.14 21.00
C GLN A 201 4.71 3.14 20.92
N LEU A 202 3.49 2.73 21.31
CA LEU A 202 2.31 3.61 21.31
C LEU A 202 2.51 4.82 22.23
N LYS A 203 3.04 4.60 23.45
CA LYS A 203 3.38 5.70 24.39
C LYS A 203 4.48 6.63 23.90
N GLN A 204 5.35 6.17 23.01
CA GLN A 204 6.40 7.00 22.41
C GLN A 204 5.84 7.85 21.26
N ALA A 205 4.90 7.31 20.48
CA ALA A 205 4.24 8.03 19.39
C ALA A 205 3.27 9.12 19.89
N GLU A 206 2.75 9.01 21.11
CA GLU A 206 1.88 10.00 21.75
C GLU A 206 2.63 11.18 22.41
N LYS A 207 3.97 11.15 22.44
CA LYS A 207 4.82 12.20 23.03
C LYS A 207 5.37 13.16 21.99
#